data_AF-A0A4Q2U1H8-F1
#
_entry.id   AF-A0A4Q2U1H8-F1
#
_cell.length_a   1.000
_cell.length_b   1.000
_cell.length_c   1.000
_cell.angle_alpha   90.00
_cell.angle_beta   90.00
_cell.angle_gamma   90.00
#
_symmetry.space_group_name_H-M   'P 1'
#
loop_
_entity.id
_entity.type
_entity.pdbx_description
1 polymer ?
#
loop_
_entity_poly.entity_id
_entity_poly.type
_entity_poly.pdbx_seq_one_letter_code
_entity_poly.pdbx_strand_id
1 'polypeptide(L)'
;MPDKSSLHLRLIWSEGAKAMSELIAAEIRTICRHASEPIRPGDTVKEQIRRAWEALQRPAFWRVRSGFYGEGGTWSAAAVADFQARYRTLMARRVREDAAAKAVQQVKQGRGTPTDVELARDDYRTLLARLEAVEAALRLRGPDAPGA
;
A
#
# COMPACT_ATOMS: atom_id res chain seq x y z
N MET A 1 -40.84 5.82 -26.34
CA MET A 1 -39.53 6.37 -26.71
C MET A 1 -38.84 6.85 -25.44
N PRO A 2 -37.58 6.47 -25.14
CA PRO A 2 -36.90 6.96 -23.95
C PRO A 2 -36.67 8.48 -24.05
N ASP A 3 -36.94 9.19 -22.95
CA ASP A 3 -36.77 10.63 -22.80
C ASP A 3 -35.29 11.02 -22.97
N LYS A 4 -35.01 12.05 -23.78
CA LYS A 4 -33.66 12.58 -24.04
C LYS A 4 -32.94 13.00 -22.75
N SER A 5 -33.69 13.45 -21.74
CA SER A 5 -33.17 13.84 -20.41
C SER A 5 -32.56 12.64 -19.68
N SER A 6 -33.19 11.46 -19.80
CA SER A 6 -32.72 10.22 -19.18
C SER A 6 -31.44 9.68 -19.82
N LEU A 7 -31.24 9.89 -21.12
CA LEU A 7 -30.04 9.51 -21.84
C LEU A 7 -28.85 10.40 -21.49
N HIS A 8 -29.07 11.72 -21.39
CA HIS A 8 -28.03 12.66 -21.02
C HIS A 8 -27.51 12.45 -19.58
N LEU A 9 -28.40 12.15 -18.63
CA LEU A 9 -28.00 11.84 -17.25
C LEU A 9 -27.22 10.53 -17.15
N ARG A 10 -27.59 9.50 -17.91
CA ARG A 10 -26.84 8.23 -17.98
C ARG A 10 -25.45 8.43 -18.56
N LEU A 11 -25.31 9.27 -19.60
CA LEU A 11 -24.01 9.60 -20.19
C LEU A 11 -23.09 10.30 -19.18
N ILE A 12 -23.57 11.36 -18.51
CA ILE A 12 -22.78 12.09 -17.50
C ILE A 12 -22.33 11.16 -16.37
N TRP A 13 -23.24 10.31 -15.86
CA TRP A 13 -22.91 9.35 -14.81
C TRP A 13 -21.89 8.30 -15.29
N SER A 14 -21.98 7.86 -16.55
CA SER A 14 -21.04 6.90 -17.12
C SER A 14 -19.63 7.47 -17.31
N GLU A 15 -19.53 8.75 -17.69
CA GLU A 15 -18.25 9.46 -17.83
C GLU A 15 -17.60 9.73 -16.47
N GLY A 16 -18.39 10.18 -15.48
CA GLY A 16 -17.90 10.35 -14.11
C GLY A 16 -17.41 9.05 -13.48
N ALA A 17 -18.13 7.94 -13.68
CA ALA A 17 -17.72 6.62 -13.19
C ALA A 17 -16.43 6.12 -13.86
N LYS A 18 -16.25 6.38 -15.17
CA LYS A 18 -15.00 6.07 -15.89
C LYS A 18 -13.83 6.88 -15.34
N ALA A 19 -13.98 8.20 -15.20
CA ALA A 19 -12.93 9.07 -14.67
C ALA A 19 -12.48 8.65 -13.26
N MET A 20 -13.43 8.32 -12.38
CA MET A 20 -13.11 7.80 -11.04
C MET A 20 -12.34 6.47 -11.10
N SER A 21 -12.75 5.55 -11.98
CA SER A 21 -12.08 4.26 -12.16
C SER A 21 -10.65 4.42 -12.68
N GLU A 22 -10.42 5.38 -13.58
CA GLU A 22 -9.10 5.71 -14.11
C GLU A 22 -8.17 6.30 -13.02
N LEU A 23 -8.70 7.18 -12.16
CA LEU A 23 -7.96 7.73 -11.02
C LEU A 23 -7.53 6.63 -10.04
N ILE A 24 -8.43 5.71 -9.70
CA ILE A 24 -8.13 4.55 -8.86
C ILE A 24 -7.05 3.69 -9.52
N ALA A 25 -7.19 3.39 -10.82
CA ALA A 25 -6.21 2.59 -11.54
C ALA A 25 -4.81 3.26 -11.56
N ALA A 26 -4.75 4.57 -11.71
CA ALA A 26 -3.51 5.34 -11.68
C ALA A 26 -2.86 5.33 -10.29
N GLU A 27 -3.64 5.49 -9.23
CA GLU A 27 -3.16 5.42 -7.84
C GLU A 27 -2.57 4.04 -7.54
N ILE A 28 -3.33 2.98 -7.81
CA ILE A 28 -2.88 1.60 -7.58
C ILE A 28 -1.61 1.28 -8.38
N ARG A 29 -1.54 1.73 -9.64
CA ARG A 29 -0.33 1.57 -10.47
C ARG A 29 0.88 2.23 -9.82
N THR A 30 0.70 3.42 -9.26
CA THR A 30 1.75 4.16 -8.54
C THR A 30 2.20 3.39 -7.31
N ILE A 31 1.27 2.88 -6.50
CA ILE A 31 1.56 2.04 -5.34
C ILE A 31 2.39 0.81 -5.74
N CYS A 32 1.96 0.08 -6.76
CA CYS A 32 2.68 -1.11 -7.24
C CYS A 32 4.10 -0.77 -7.71
N ARG A 33 4.28 0.34 -8.43
CA ARG A 33 5.60 0.79 -8.88
C ARG A 33 6.51 1.12 -7.70
N HIS A 34 6.05 1.94 -6.75
CA HIS A 34 6.84 2.25 -5.56
C HIS A 34 7.16 1.00 -4.75
N ALA A 35 6.21 0.07 -4.60
CA ALA A 35 6.44 -1.19 -3.90
C ALA A 35 7.46 -2.09 -4.61
N SER A 36 7.63 -1.96 -5.93
CA SER A 36 8.64 -2.70 -6.70
C SER A 36 10.06 -2.13 -6.60
N GLU A 37 10.24 -0.98 -5.96
CA GLU A 37 11.56 -0.36 -5.79
C GLU A 37 12.40 -1.02 -4.69
N PRO A 38 13.74 -1.02 -4.83
CA PRO A 38 14.51 -0.49 -5.98
C PRO A 38 14.44 -1.43 -7.20
N ILE A 39 14.33 -0.87 -8.40
CA ILE A 39 14.38 -1.63 -9.66
C ILE A 39 15.84 -1.68 -10.14
N ARG A 40 16.38 -2.89 -10.32
CA ARG A 40 17.78 -3.08 -10.75
C ARG A 40 17.86 -3.20 -12.27
N PRO A 41 19.00 -2.82 -12.89
CA PRO A 41 19.24 -3.11 -14.30
C PRO A 41 19.11 -4.62 -14.57
N GLY A 42 18.30 -4.99 -15.55
CA GLY A 42 18.01 -6.38 -15.89
C GLY A 42 16.81 -7.01 -15.17
N ASP A 43 16.18 -6.33 -14.21
CA ASP A 43 14.97 -6.84 -13.54
C ASP A 43 13.82 -7.00 -14.56
N THR A 44 13.32 -8.23 -14.68
CA THR A 44 12.12 -8.53 -15.46
C THR A 44 10.87 -7.97 -14.81
N VAL A 45 9.81 -7.75 -15.59
CA VAL A 45 8.50 -7.32 -15.06
C VAL A 45 7.97 -8.30 -14.02
N LYS A 46 8.22 -9.61 -14.19
CA LYS A 46 7.83 -10.65 -13.22
C LYS A 46 8.50 -10.45 -11.87
N GLU A 47 9.79 -10.10 -11.85
CA GLU A 47 10.55 -9.83 -10.63
C GLU A 47 10.06 -8.55 -9.95
N GLN A 48 9.75 -7.51 -10.73
CA GLN A 48 9.18 -6.27 -10.20
C GLN A 48 7.81 -6.52 -9.54
N ILE A 49 6.92 -7.27 -10.20
CA ILE A 49 5.62 -7.66 -9.64
C ILE A 49 5.79 -8.51 -8.38
N ARG A 50 6.73 -9.46 -8.39
CA ARG A 50 7.02 -10.29 -7.22
C ARG A 50 7.52 -9.44 -6.04
N ARG A 51 8.42 -8.49 -6.29
CA ARG A 51 8.94 -7.60 -5.26
C ARG A 51 7.84 -6.72 -4.68
N ALA A 52 6.98 -6.15 -5.53
CA ALA A 52 5.81 -5.40 -5.08
C ALA A 52 4.87 -6.27 -4.22
N TRP A 53 4.62 -7.51 -4.62
CA TRP A 53 3.82 -8.46 -3.87
C TRP A 53 4.40 -8.76 -2.48
N GLU A 54 5.71 -8.99 -2.40
CA GLU A 54 6.41 -9.22 -1.13
C GLU A 54 6.43 -7.95 -0.26
N ALA A 55 6.71 -6.78 -0.84
CA ALA A 55 6.76 -5.50 -0.14
C ALA A 55 5.40 -5.09 0.46
N LEU A 56 4.30 -5.38 -0.24
CA LEU A 56 2.92 -5.14 0.21
C LEU A 56 2.39 -6.23 1.16
N GLN A 57 3.26 -7.11 1.67
CA GLN A 57 2.92 -8.20 2.59
C GLN A 57 1.94 -9.23 1.99
N ARG A 58 2.20 -9.61 0.73
CA ARG A 58 1.55 -10.73 0.02
C ARG A 58 0.02 -10.63 -0.11
N PRO A 59 -0.54 -9.55 -0.68
CA PRO A 59 -1.96 -9.53 -1.07
C PRO A 59 -2.23 -10.55 -2.19
N ALA A 60 -3.47 -10.69 -2.66
CA ALA A 60 -3.74 -11.59 -3.79
C ALA A 60 -2.89 -11.21 -5.02
N PHE A 61 -2.13 -12.17 -5.57
CA PHE A 61 -1.15 -11.90 -6.64
C PHE A 61 -1.77 -11.25 -7.88
N TRP A 62 -2.97 -11.68 -8.26
CA TRP A 62 -3.69 -11.11 -9.41
C TRP A 62 -3.95 -9.60 -9.24
N ARG A 63 -4.17 -9.11 -8.01
CA ARG A 63 -4.38 -7.67 -7.75
C ARG A 63 -3.13 -6.87 -8.00
N VAL A 64 -1.98 -7.37 -7.54
CA VAL A 64 -0.68 -6.72 -7.81
C VAL A 64 -0.42 -6.65 -9.31
N ARG A 65 -0.67 -7.76 -10.02
CA ARG A 65 -0.53 -7.83 -11.48
C ARG A 65 -1.45 -6.83 -12.19
N SER A 66 -2.75 -6.85 -11.88
CA SER A 66 -3.73 -5.92 -12.48
C SER A 66 -3.38 -4.47 -12.16
N GLY A 67 -2.97 -4.17 -10.93
CA GLY A 67 -2.51 -2.85 -10.53
C GLY A 67 -1.27 -2.39 -11.30
N PHE A 68 -0.31 -3.30 -11.54
CA PHE A 68 0.90 -3.00 -12.31
C PHE A 68 0.61 -2.58 -13.75
N TYR A 69 -0.36 -3.23 -14.40
CA TYR A 69 -0.82 -2.87 -15.75
C TYR A 69 -1.89 -1.76 -15.75
N GLY A 70 -2.39 -1.37 -14.58
CA GLY A 70 -3.50 -0.43 -14.36
C GLY A 70 -4.81 -0.89 -14.98
N GLU A 71 -5.06 -2.20 -14.89
CA GLU A 71 -6.36 -2.81 -15.16
C GLU A 71 -7.23 -2.62 -13.89
N GLY A 72 -7.95 -1.49 -13.86
CA GLY A 72 -8.73 -1.04 -12.69
C GLY A 72 -10.21 -1.42 -12.70
N GLY A 73 -10.73 -2.01 -13.79
CA GLY A 73 -12.16 -2.17 -14.05
C GLY A 73 -12.96 -3.07 -13.08
N THR A 74 -12.30 -3.77 -12.15
CA THR A 74 -12.92 -4.72 -11.21
C THR A 74 -12.53 -4.48 -9.74
N TRP A 75 -11.95 -3.33 -9.41
CA TRP A 75 -11.52 -3.05 -8.04
C TRP A 75 -12.71 -2.63 -7.18
N SER A 76 -13.01 -3.42 -6.15
CA SER A 76 -13.93 -3.00 -5.11
C SER A 76 -13.28 -1.93 -4.21
N ALA A 77 -14.09 -1.06 -3.61
CA ALA A 77 -13.61 -0.07 -2.65
C ALA A 77 -12.80 -0.71 -1.51
N ALA A 78 -13.20 -1.90 -1.06
CA ALA A 78 -12.47 -2.67 -0.04
C ALA A 78 -11.07 -3.10 -0.53
N ALA A 79 -10.93 -3.50 -1.80
CA ALA A 79 -9.64 -3.87 -2.37
C ALA A 79 -8.69 -2.66 -2.49
N VAL A 80 -9.23 -1.49 -2.83
CA VAL A 80 -8.47 -0.23 -2.87
C VAL A 80 -7.99 0.15 -1.47
N ALA A 81 -8.89 0.13 -0.48
CA ALA A 81 -8.56 0.47 0.90
C ALA A 81 -7.50 -0.46 1.51
N ASP A 82 -7.57 -1.77 1.24
CA ASP A 82 -6.54 -2.75 1.64
C ASP A 82 -5.17 -2.39 1.03
N PHE A 83 -5.12 -2.06 -0.27
CA PHE A 83 -3.89 -1.65 -0.93
C PHE A 83 -3.29 -0.37 -0.34
N GLN A 84 -4.12 0.65 -0.09
CA GLN A 84 -3.70 1.90 0.54
C GLN A 84 -3.18 1.65 1.97
N ALA A 85 -3.83 0.79 2.76
CA ALA A 85 -3.38 0.43 4.10
C ALA A 85 -2.00 -0.25 4.07
N ARG A 86 -1.82 -1.25 3.20
CA ARG A 86 -0.53 -1.95 3.03
C ARG A 86 0.57 -1.00 2.56
N TYR A 87 0.25 -0.10 1.65
CA TYR A 87 1.19 0.91 1.17
C TYR A 87 1.62 1.86 2.30
N ARG A 88 0.70 2.33 3.15
CA ARG A 88 1.04 3.14 4.33
C ARG A 88 1.98 2.40 5.28
N THR A 89 1.74 1.12 5.53
CA THR A 89 2.64 0.28 6.34
C THR A 89 4.04 0.17 5.70
N LEU A 90 4.11 -0.03 4.39
CA LEU A 90 5.38 -0.06 3.65
C LEU A 90 6.14 1.27 3.75
N MET A 91 5.46 2.41 3.56
CA MET A 91 6.09 3.73 3.66
C MET A 91 6.57 4.03 5.08
N ALA A 92 5.77 3.69 6.10
CA ALA A 92 6.18 3.82 7.49
C ALA A 92 7.42 2.97 7.80
N ARG A 93 7.53 1.77 7.23
CA ARG A 93 8.73 0.93 7.35
C ARG A 93 9.94 1.60 6.68
N ARG A 94 9.82 2.07 5.43
CA ARG A 94 10.91 2.73 4.69
C ARG A 94 11.44 3.97 5.41
N VAL A 95 10.55 4.84 5.89
CA VAL A 95 10.95 6.05 6.64
C VAL A 95 11.79 5.70 7.87
N ARG A 96 11.46 4.60 8.56
CA ARG A 96 12.22 4.14 9.74
C ARG A 96 13.53 3.49 9.36
N GLU A 97 13.56 2.68 8.31
CA GLU A 97 14.79 2.10 7.76
C GLU A 97 15.78 3.21 7.37
N ASP A 98 15.31 4.28 6.73
CA ASP A 98 16.11 5.46 6.39
C ASP A 98 16.60 6.22 7.63
N ALA A 99 15.74 6.39 8.64
CA ALA A 99 16.13 7.00 9.90
C ALA A 99 17.23 6.20 10.62
N ALA A 100 17.08 4.87 10.68
CA ALA A 100 18.07 3.96 11.25
C ALA A 100 19.39 4.00 10.44
N ALA A 101 19.32 4.03 9.11
CA ALA A 101 20.51 4.16 8.27
C ALA A 101 21.26 5.48 8.52
N LYS A 102 20.53 6.59 8.69
CA LYS A 102 21.11 7.89 9.06
C LYS A 102 21.76 7.87 10.44
N ALA A 103 21.11 7.28 11.44
CA ALA A 103 21.66 7.14 12.79
C ALA A 103 22.97 6.34 12.77
N VAL A 104 23.00 5.20 12.06
CA VAL A 104 24.23 4.40 11.89
C VAL A 104 25.35 5.22 11.23
N GLN A 105 25.02 6.03 10.23
CA GLN A 105 26.01 6.88 9.56
C GLN A 105 26.54 7.99 10.48
N GLN A 106 25.71 8.57 11.35
CA GLN A 106 26.13 9.57 12.33
C GLN A 106 27.09 8.98 13.38
N VAL A 107 26.82 7.77 13.86
CA VAL A 107 27.74 7.04 14.75
C VAL A 107 29.09 6.80 14.07
N LYS A 108 29.10 6.35 12.81
CA LYS A 108 30.34 6.16 12.04
C LYS A 108 31.16 7.45 11.87
N GLN A 109 30.49 8.60 11.86
CA GLN A 109 31.13 9.92 11.75
C GLN A 109 31.53 10.50 13.10
N GLY A 110 31.33 9.78 14.21
CA GLY A 110 31.59 10.27 15.57
C GLY A 110 30.63 11.36 16.04
N ARG A 111 29.46 11.49 15.38
CA ARG A 111 28.44 12.53 15.64
C ARG A 111 27.19 11.99 16.33
N GLY A 112 27.22 10.75 16.82
CA GLY A 112 26.09 10.08 17.49
C GLY A 112 26.58 8.95 18.39
N THR A 113 25.69 8.43 19.23
CA THR A 113 25.98 7.38 20.20
C THR A 113 25.41 6.02 19.77
N PRO A 114 25.98 4.89 20.21
CA PRO A 114 25.40 3.57 19.96
C PRO A 114 23.94 3.45 20.44
N THR A 115 23.57 4.16 21.50
CA THR A 115 22.20 4.25 22.04
C THR A 115 21.22 4.84 21.02
N ASP A 116 21.65 5.77 20.16
CA ASP A 116 20.80 6.35 19.11
C ASP A 116 20.41 5.32 18.03
N VAL A 117 21.27 4.31 17.81
CA VAL A 117 20.99 3.20 16.89
C VAL A 117 20.06 2.17 17.53
N GLU A 118 20.21 1.93 18.84
CA GLU A 118 19.37 1.01 19.60
C GLU A 118 17.96 1.57 19.78
N LEU A 119 17.79 2.85 20.11
CA LEU A 119 16.48 3.51 20.18
C LEU A 119 15.72 3.40 18.85
N ALA A 120 16.40 3.68 17.72
CA ALA A 120 15.79 3.59 16.40
C ALA A 120 15.35 2.16 16.03
N ARG A 121 16.04 1.13 16.56
CA ARG A 121 15.69 -0.29 16.36
C ARG A 121 14.60 -0.78 17.32
N ASP A 122 14.63 -0.36 18.57
CA ASP A 122 13.64 -0.78 19.57
C ASP A 122 12.29 -0.11 19.35
N ASP A 123 12.26 1.11 18.82
CA ASP A 123 11.03 1.75 18.33
C ASP A 123 10.37 0.90 17.22
N TYR A 124 11.17 0.26 16.36
CA TYR A 124 10.66 -0.61 15.29
C TYR A 124 10.07 -1.92 15.84
N ARG A 125 10.76 -2.61 16.76
CA ARG A 125 10.24 -3.83 17.40
C ARG A 125 8.96 -3.56 18.19
N THR A 126 8.94 -2.47 18.93
CA THR A 126 7.79 -2.09 19.78
C THR A 126 6.57 -1.73 18.93
N LEU A 127 6.76 -1.05 17.79
CA LEU A 127 5.66 -0.76 16.87
C LEU A 127 5.17 -1.99 16.11
N LEU A 128 6.04 -2.94 15.77
CA LEU A 128 5.63 -4.21 15.16
C LEU A 128 4.77 -5.02 16.12
N ALA A 129 5.20 -5.14 17.37
CA ALA A 129 4.41 -5.82 18.41
C ALA A 129 3.04 -5.11 18.62
N ARG A 130 3.00 -3.77 18.59
CA ARG A 130 1.74 -3.02 18.67
C ARG A 130 0.85 -3.21 17.44
N LEU A 131 1.42 -3.24 16.24
CA LEU A 131 0.67 -3.47 15.00
C LEU A 131 0.12 -4.90 14.93
N GLU A 132 0.92 -5.89 15.32
CA GLU A 132 0.49 -7.29 15.45
C GLU A 132 -0.61 -7.43 16.51
N ALA A 133 -0.51 -6.73 17.63
CA ALA A 133 -1.55 -6.71 18.66
C ALA A 133 -2.85 -6.06 18.17
N VAL A 134 -2.76 -4.97 17.39
CA VAL A 134 -3.94 -4.33 16.77
C VAL A 134 -4.54 -5.22 15.68
N GLU A 135 -3.73 -5.87 14.87
CA GLU A 135 -4.19 -6.80 13.83
C GLU A 135 -4.83 -8.06 14.43
N ALA A 136 -4.29 -8.57 15.55
CA ALA A 136 -4.89 -9.64 16.34
C ALA A 136 -6.24 -9.19 16.95
N ALA A 137 -6.31 -7.98 17.50
CA ALA A 137 -7.54 -7.41 18.03
C ALA A 137 -8.61 -7.24 16.94
N LEU A 138 -8.23 -6.82 15.73
CA LEU A 138 -9.12 -6.70 14.58
C LEU A 138 -9.59 -8.06 14.06
N ARG A 139 -8.75 -9.10 14.12
CA ARG A 139 -9.13 -10.50 13.78
C ARG A 139 -10.11 -11.10 14.78
N LEU A 140 -9.98 -10.76 16.07
CA LEU A 140 -10.90 -11.22 17.12
C LEU A 140 -12.26 -10.49 17.07
N ARG A 141 -12.31 -9.31 16.44
CA ARG A 141 -13.52 -8.48 16.29
C ARG A 141 -14.28 -8.80 14.99
N GLY A 142 -14.48 -10.10 14.72
CA GLY A 142 -15.20 -10.59 13.54
C GLY A 142 -16.59 -9.95 13.35
N PRO A 143 -17.19 -10.07 12.15
CA PRO A 143 -18.39 -9.31 11.73
C PRO A 143 -19.69 -9.57 12.52
N ASP A 144 -19.69 -10.44 13.53
CA ASP A 144 -20.88 -10.84 14.31
C ASP A 144 -20.92 -10.22 15.72
N ALA A 145 -20.65 -8.91 15.85
CA ALA A 145 -20.94 -8.20 17.10
C ALA A 145 -22.39 -7.67 17.06
N PRO A 146 -23.34 -8.20 17.86
CA PRO A 146 -24.71 -7.72 17.88
C PRO A 146 -24.75 -6.27 18.39
N GLY A 147 -25.47 -5.42 17.65
CA GLY A 147 -25.68 -4.02 17.97
C GLY A 147 -26.36 -3.83 19.32
N ALA A 148 -25.90 -2.79 20.02
CA ALA A 148 -26.60 -2.18 21.14
C ALA A 148 -27.89 -1.48 20.66
#